data_AF-A0A7Y0S0U6-F1
#
_entry.id   AF-A0A7Y0S0U6-F1
#
_cell.length_a   1.000
_cell.length_b   1.000
_cell.length_c   1.000
_cell.angle_alpha   90.00
_cell.angle_beta   90.00
_cell.angle_gamma   90.00
#
_symmetry.space_group_name_H-M   'P 1'
#
loop_
_entity.id
_entity.type
_entity.pdbx_description
1 polymer ?
#
loop_
_entity_poly.entity_id
_entity_poly.type
_entity_poly.pdbx_seq_one_letter_code
_entity_poly.pdbx_strand_id
1 'polypeptide(L)'
;EFKAAKQKDTLEILINCEQSISTEDLFAWRTLAGIFYTSDDIKTLQVGIGKVLQGDMWFSRKFSQQYITYLRRHCKPINKNVSAILTKRE
;
A
#
# COMPACT_ATOMS: atom_id res chain seq x y z
N GLU A 1 -18.88 -0.18 -17.71
CA GLU A 1 -18.98 0.24 -16.30
C GLU A 1 -18.38 -0.85 -15.41
N PHE A 2 -17.27 -0.57 -14.72
CA PHE A 2 -16.65 -1.54 -13.82
C PHE A 2 -17.43 -1.56 -12.51
N LYS A 3 -18.13 -2.67 -12.28
CA LYS A 3 -18.96 -2.93 -11.11
C LYS A 3 -18.10 -2.80 -9.85
N ALA A 4 -18.40 -1.83 -8.99
CA ALA A 4 -17.73 -1.66 -7.70
C ALA A 4 -18.07 -2.85 -6.79
N ALA A 5 -17.29 -3.93 -6.89
CA ALA A 5 -17.37 -5.05 -5.97
C ALA A 5 -16.92 -4.55 -4.60
N LYS A 6 -17.84 -4.55 -3.64
CA LYS A 6 -17.58 -4.25 -2.23
C LYS A 6 -16.86 -5.43 -1.60
N GLN A 7 -15.62 -5.65 -2.02
CA GLN A 7 -14.79 -6.77 -1.59
C GLN A 7 -13.87 -6.24 -0.49
N LYS A 8 -14.13 -6.65 0.76
CA LYS A 8 -13.63 -5.96 1.96
C LYS A 8 -12.15 -6.26 2.25
N ASP A 9 -11.53 -7.21 1.56
CA ASP A 9 -10.18 -7.72 1.82
C ASP A 9 -9.45 -8.12 0.52
N THR A 10 -9.56 -7.32 -0.54
CA THR A 10 -8.87 -7.61 -1.80
C THR A 10 -7.51 -6.93 -1.83
N LEU A 11 -6.44 -7.70 -2.10
CA LEU A 11 -5.12 -7.16 -2.37
C LEU A 11 -5.00 -6.77 -3.84
N GLU A 12 -4.51 -5.57 -4.11
CA GLU A 12 -4.34 -5.05 -5.46
C GLU A 12 -2.87 -5.16 -5.88
N ILE A 13 -2.64 -5.66 -7.09
CA ILE A 13 -1.31 -5.74 -7.71
C ILE A 13 -1.38 -5.02 -9.05
N LEU A 14 -0.47 -4.06 -9.25
CA LEU A 14 -0.33 -3.36 -10.52
C LEU A 14 0.75 -4.05 -11.36
N ILE A 15 0.43 -4.39 -12.61
CA ILE A 15 1.34 -5.04 -13.56
C ILE A 15 1.50 -4.13 -14.77
N ASN A 16 2.67 -4.18 -15.40
CA ASN A 16 3.04 -3.32 -16.53
C ASN A 16 2.99 -1.83 -16.17
N CYS A 17 3.39 -1.51 -14.94
CA CYS A 17 3.50 -0.14 -14.48
C CYS A 17 4.66 0.56 -15.20
N GLU A 18 4.45 1.78 -15.69
CA GLU A 18 5.56 2.56 -16.23
C GLU A 18 6.45 3.09 -15.10
N GLN A 19 7.76 3.11 -15.31
CA GLN A 19 8.71 3.65 -14.32
C GLN A 19 8.53 5.16 -14.08
N SER A 20 7.90 5.85 -15.03
CA SER A 20 7.60 7.29 -15.04
C SER A 20 6.40 7.67 -14.19
N ILE A 21 5.57 6.71 -13.76
CA ILE A 21 4.35 7.01 -12.99
C ILE A 21 4.70 7.75 -11.69
N SER A 22 3.90 8.74 -11.33
CA SER A 22 4.07 9.44 -10.07
C SER A 22 3.62 8.55 -8.91
N THR A 23 4.23 8.75 -7.74
CA THR A 23 3.81 8.01 -6.54
C THR A 23 2.45 8.45 -6.04
N GLU A 24 2.08 9.69 -6.32
CA GLU A 24 0.81 10.30 -5.98
C GLU A 24 -0.34 9.60 -6.73
N ASP A 25 -0.14 9.29 -8.01
CA ASP A 25 -1.13 8.54 -8.81
C ASP A 25 -1.33 7.13 -8.24
N LEU A 26 -0.25 6.48 -7.81
CA LEU A 26 -0.28 5.16 -7.19
C LEU A 26 -1.03 5.13 -5.84
N PHE A 27 -1.24 6.26 -5.18
CA PHE A 27 -2.02 6.33 -3.93
C PHE A 27 -3.53 6.22 -4.16
N ALA A 28 -4.01 6.26 -5.41
CA ALA A 28 -5.42 6.00 -5.73
C ALA A 28 -5.86 4.57 -5.35
N TRP A 29 -4.92 3.61 -5.32
CA TRP A 29 -5.16 2.22 -4.92
C TRP A 29 -5.00 2.07 -3.42
N ARG A 30 -6.14 1.89 -2.73
CA ARG A 30 -6.19 1.84 -1.26
C ARG A 30 -5.63 0.55 -0.68
N THR A 31 -5.65 -0.53 -1.45
CA THR A 31 -5.25 -1.87 -1.02
C THR A 31 -4.10 -2.41 -1.88
N LEU A 32 -3.29 -1.49 -2.42
CA LEU A 32 -2.09 -1.82 -3.18
C LEU A 32 -1.12 -2.63 -2.32
N ALA A 33 -0.69 -3.78 -2.85
CA ALA A 33 0.20 -4.72 -2.18
C ALA A 33 1.43 -5.07 -3.04
N GLY A 34 1.38 -4.83 -4.36
CA GLY A 34 2.50 -5.06 -5.24
C GLY A 34 2.50 -4.17 -6.47
N ILE A 35 3.70 -3.78 -6.92
CA ILE A 35 3.92 -3.03 -8.16
C ILE A 35 4.96 -3.78 -8.99
N PHE A 36 4.63 -4.07 -10.23
CA PHE A 36 5.53 -4.66 -11.22
C PHE A 36 5.64 -3.71 -12.42
N TYR A 37 6.87 -3.35 -12.76
CA TYR A 37 7.16 -2.43 -13.86
C TYR A 37 7.23 -3.18 -15.19
N THR A 38 7.09 -2.44 -16.29
CA THR A 38 7.21 -3.00 -17.66
C THR A 38 8.58 -3.64 -17.94
N SER A 39 9.61 -3.28 -17.18
CA SER A 39 10.95 -3.87 -17.25
C SER A 39 11.11 -5.17 -16.46
N ASP A 40 10.15 -5.53 -15.61
CA ASP A 40 10.24 -6.73 -14.78
C ASP A 40 10.00 -7.99 -15.62
N ASP A 41 10.81 -9.02 -15.38
CA ASP A 41 10.65 -10.31 -16.04
C ASP A 41 9.59 -11.19 -15.35
N ILE A 42 9.15 -12.24 -16.04
CA ILE A 42 8.12 -13.14 -15.52
C ILE A 42 8.55 -13.87 -14.23
N LYS A 43 9.86 -14.08 -14.02
CA LYS A 43 10.38 -14.71 -12.80
C LYS A 43 10.18 -13.79 -11.60
N THR A 44 10.44 -12.50 -11.79
CA THR A 44 10.22 -11.45 -10.80
C THR A 44 8.75 -11.37 -10.43
N LEU A 45 7.85 -11.40 -11.43
CA LEU A 45 6.40 -11.48 -11.19
C LEU A 45 6.03 -12.70 -10.36
N GLN A 46 6.50 -13.90 -10.74
CA GLN A 46 6.19 -15.14 -10.02
C GLN A 46 6.62 -15.08 -8.55
N VAL A 47 7.85 -14.63 -8.28
CA VAL A 47 8.37 -14.52 -6.92
C VAL A 47 7.60 -13.46 -6.13
N GLY A 48 7.42 -12.28 -6.71
CA GLY A 48 6.78 -11.16 -6.03
C GLY A 48 5.30 -11.43 -5.72
N ILE A 49 4.55 -12.01 -6.66
CA ILE A 49 3.16 -12.40 -6.43
C ILE A 49 3.09 -13.48 -5.34
N GLY A 50 3.99 -14.46 -5.37
CA GLY A 50 4.09 -15.48 -4.32
C GLY A 50 4.31 -14.87 -2.92
N LYS A 51 5.11 -13.80 -2.84
CA LYS A 51 5.34 -13.04 -1.60
C LYS A 51 4.12 -12.23 -1.17
N VAL A 52 3.43 -11.59 -2.11
CA VAL A 52 2.18 -10.87 -1.82
C VAL A 52 1.11 -11.81 -1.25
N LEU A 53 1.00 -13.02 -1.79
CA LEU A 53 0.09 -14.04 -1.27
C LEU A 53 0.46 -14.54 0.14
N GLN A 54 1.71 -14.38 0.56
CA GLN A 54 2.17 -14.69 1.92
C GLN A 54 1.94 -13.54 2.92
N GLY A 55 1.44 -12.38 2.44
CA GLY A 55 1.18 -11.19 3.24
C GLY A 55 2.30 -10.14 3.20
N ASP A 56 3.36 -10.37 2.42
CA ASP A 56 4.42 -9.37 2.21
C ASP A 56 3.98 -8.31 1.19
N MET A 57 4.53 -7.09 1.28
CA MET A 57 4.35 -6.08 0.24
C MET A 57 5.49 -6.14 -0.78
N TRP A 58 5.18 -6.02 -2.06
CA TRP A 58 6.16 -6.01 -3.15
C TRP A 58 6.36 -4.61 -3.73
N PHE A 59 7.15 -3.81 -3.04
CA PHE A 59 7.40 -2.40 -3.38
C PHE A 59 8.88 -2.10 -3.56
N SER A 60 9.18 -1.17 -4.46
CA SER A 60 10.52 -0.59 -4.53
C SER A 60 10.83 0.21 -3.26
N ARG A 61 12.10 0.26 -2.85
CA ARG A 61 12.52 1.03 -1.67
C ARG A 61 12.09 2.49 -1.74
N LYS A 62 12.20 3.11 -2.92
CA LYS A 62 11.82 4.52 -3.14
C LYS A 62 10.32 4.71 -2.92
N PHE A 63 9.49 3.87 -3.54
CA PHE A 63 8.03 3.92 -3.36
C PHE A 63 7.65 3.73 -1.90
N SER A 64 8.21 2.72 -1.22
CA SER A 64 7.91 2.45 0.20
C SER A 64 8.19 3.66 1.10
N GLN A 65 9.29 4.38 0.88
CA GLN A 65 9.61 5.58 1.66
C GLN A 65 8.58 6.70 1.46
N GLN A 66 8.16 6.92 0.21
CA GLN A 66 7.14 7.92 -0.14
C GLN A 66 5.78 7.51 0.43
N TYR A 67 5.41 6.24 0.31
CA TYR A 67 4.16 5.70 0.83
C TYR A 67 4.07 5.81 2.36
N ILE A 68 5.12 5.42 3.08
CA ILE A 68 5.19 5.59 4.55
C ILE A 68 5.05 7.07 4.94
N THR A 69 5.71 7.97 4.21
CA THR A 69 5.65 9.41 4.47
C THR A 69 4.24 9.95 4.24
N TYR A 70 3.58 9.53 3.15
CA TYR A 70 2.20 9.86 2.84
C TYR A 70 1.26 9.37 3.96
N LEU A 71 1.34 8.11 4.34
CA LEU A 71 0.51 7.53 5.40
C LEU A 71 0.69 8.27 6.74
N ARG A 72 1.91 8.63 7.13
CA ARG A 72 2.15 9.38 8.38
C ARG A 72 1.54 10.78 8.38
N ARG A 73 1.48 11.44 7.21
CA ARG A 73 0.92 12.80 7.08
C ARG A 73 -0.60 12.79 7.04
N HIS A 74 -1.19 11.78 6.41
CA HIS A 74 -2.62 11.77 6.08
C HIS A 74 -3.45 10.81 6.94
N CYS A 75 -2.85 9.77 7.53
CA CYS A 75 -3.53 8.88 8.45
C CYS A 75 -3.32 9.40 9.89
N LYS A 76 -4.42 9.75 10.56
CA LYS A 76 -4.37 10.01 12.00
C LYS A 76 -4.01 8.70 12.72
N PRO A 77 -3.10 8.73 13.71
CA PRO A 77 -2.89 7.57 14.56
C PRO A 77 -4.24 7.14 15.13
N ILE A 78 -4.53 5.84 15.05
CA ILE A 78 -5.70 5.26 15.68
C ILE A 78 -5.44 5.33 17.19
N ASN A 79 -5.81 6.45 17.81
CA ASN A 79 -5.99 6.50 19.24
C ASN A 79 -7.14 5.53 19.53
N LYS A 80 -6.81 4.35 20.04
CA LYS A 80 -7.83 3.52 20.69
C LYS A 80 -8.44 4.44 21.75
N ASN A 81 -9.75 4.68 21.67
CA ASN A 81 -10.51 5.38 22.71
C ASN A 81 -10.54 4.52 23.99
N VAL A 82 -9.36 4.13 24.49
CA VAL A 82 -9.23 3.69 25.87
C VAL A 82 -9.36 4.99 26.65
N SER A 83 -10.39 5.07 27.47
CA SER A 83 -10.52 6.12 28.48
C SER A 83 -9.30 6.02 29.38
N ALA A 84 -8.24 6.75 29.04
CA ALA A 84 -7.08 6.89 29.88
C ALA A 84 -7.49 7.88 30.97
N ILE A 85 -7.66 7.39 32.20
CA ILE A 85 -7.82 8.25 33.37
C ILE A 85 -6.45 8.88 33.61
N LEU A 86 -6.24 10.06 33.03
CA LEU A 86 -5.01 10.84 33.16
C LEU A 86 -5.22 11.90 34.25
N THR A 87 -4.35 11.91 35.27
CA THR A 87 -4.29 13.01 36.23
C THR A 87 -3.76 14.27 35.55
N LYS A 88 -4.50 15.38 35.64
CA LYS A 88 -3.97 16.70 35.22
C LYS A 88 -2.81 17.08 36.15
N ARG A 89 -1.70 17.55 35.60
CA ARG A 89 -0.65 18.23 36.38
C ARG A 89 -1.03 19.71 36.49
N GLU A 90 -0.98 20.24 37.71
CA GLU A 90 -1.11 21.66 38.04
C GLU A 90 0.12 22.47 37.62
#